data_AF-S6B0I6-F1
#
_entry.id   AF-S6B0I6-F1
#
_cell.length_a   1.000
_cell.length_b   1.000
_cell.length_c   1.000
_cell.angle_alpha   90.00
_cell.angle_beta   90.00
_cell.angle_gamma   90.00
#
_symmetry.space_group_name_H-M   'P 1'
#
loop_
_entity.id
_entity.type
_entity.pdbx_description
1 polymer ?
#
loop_
_entity_poly.entity_id
_entity_poly.type
_entity_poly.pdbx_seq_one_letter_code
_entity_poly.pdbx_strand_id
1 'polypeptide(L)'
;MPRMYPLPKPKPKTRWQIFAEARGIKKHKRSRLVFDKSVNDWVPRWGYKSIKKGPLHAPPIVEVTGSKVPPDVDPFEAASRKKSERKTRQKIRELRNKAEGDSLNRAHTALERAKTSTRSCGKFDKKKKGVNDKKTIKRKAVSRP
;
A
#
# COMPACT_ATOMS: atom_id res chain seq x y z
N MET A 1 -1.49 32.18 19.79
CA MET A 1 -2.21 31.02 20.37
C MET A 1 -1.64 29.72 19.79
N PRO A 2 -1.35 28.70 20.62
CA PRO A 2 -0.84 27.41 20.13
C PRO A 2 -1.93 26.60 19.42
N ARG A 3 -1.54 25.75 18.46
CA ARG A 3 -2.47 24.83 17.77
C ARG A 3 -2.87 23.68 18.69
N MET A 4 -4.14 23.28 18.65
CA MET A 4 -4.65 22.08 19.34
C MET A 4 -4.07 20.79 18.75
N TYR A 5 -3.94 20.72 17.42
CA TYR A 5 -3.45 19.53 16.73
C TYR A 5 -2.12 19.79 16.01
N PRO A 6 -1.18 18.83 16.07
CA PRO A 6 0.07 18.91 15.32
C PRO A 6 -0.20 18.95 13.83
N LEU A 7 0.80 19.37 13.06
CA LEU A 7 0.75 19.29 11.61
C LEU A 7 0.58 17.82 11.18
N PRO A 8 -0.31 17.52 10.21
CA PRO A 8 -0.46 16.17 9.70
C PRO A 8 0.87 15.72 9.09
N LYS A 9 1.31 14.53 9.46
CA LYS A 9 2.54 13.94 8.91
C LYS A 9 2.40 13.73 7.40
N PRO A 10 3.48 13.91 6.61
CA PRO A 10 3.44 13.61 5.19
C PRO A 10 3.07 12.15 4.98
N LYS A 11 2.18 11.88 4.02
CA LYS A 11 1.75 10.51 3.71
C LYS A 11 2.92 9.74 3.09
N PRO A 12 3.19 8.50 3.52
CA PRO A 12 4.20 7.67 2.88
C PRO A 12 3.82 7.43 1.41
N LYS A 13 4.84 7.40 0.54
CA LYS A 13 4.65 7.13 -0.90
C LYS A 13 4.13 5.71 -1.07
N THR A 14 3.07 5.55 -1.87
CA THR A 14 2.56 4.24 -2.27
C THR A 14 3.49 3.55 -3.26
N ARG A 15 3.40 2.22 -3.39
CA ARG A 15 4.22 1.44 -4.35
C ARG A 15 4.11 1.97 -5.79
N TRP A 16 2.92 2.41 -6.22
CA TRP A 16 2.73 2.99 -7.55
C TRP A 16 3.41 4.36 -7.69
N GLN A 17 3.43 5.18 -6.65
CA GLN A 17 4.13 6.47 -6.69
C GLN A 17 5.64 6.28 -6.75
N ILE A 18 6.19 5.31 -6.00
CA ILE A 18 7.61 4.94 -6.06
C ILE A 18 7.94 4.47 -7.49
N PHE A 19 7.11 3.60 -8.07
CA PHE A 19 7.27 3.16 -9.45
C PHE A 19 7.16 4.31 -10.46
N ALA A 20 6.18 5.18 -10.31
CA ALA A 20 5.97 6.31 -11.20
C ALA A 20 7.14 7.30 -11.17
N GLU A 21 7.69 7.58 -9.99
CA GLU A 21 8.87 8.42 -9.81
C GLU A 21 10.11 7.78 -10.44
N ALA A 22 10.35 6.49 -10.19
CA ALA A 22 11.45 5.74 -10.79
C ALA A 22 11.37 5.68 -12.32
N ARG A 23 10.15 5.66 -12.87
CA ARG A 23 9.89 5.68 -14.33
C ARG A 23 9.72 7.08 -14.91
N GLY A 24 9.80 8.15 -14.11
CA GLY A 24 9.58 9.51 -14.58
C GLY A 24 8.14 9.81 -15.06
N ILE A 25 7.15 9.01 -14.64
CA ILE A 25 5.74 9.17 -15.03
C ILE A 25 5.15 10.38 -14.30
N LYS A 26 5.01 11.50 -15.01
CA LYS A 26 4.40 12.73 -14.50
C LYS A 26 2.86 12.68 -14.59
N LYS A 27 2.19 13.13 -13.54
CA LYS A 27 0.72 13.22 -13.51
C LYS A 27 0.26 14.52 -14.15
N HIS A 28 -0.50 14.44 -15.24
CA HIS A 28 -1.12 15.58 -15.90
C HIS A 28 -2.60 15.73 -15.51
N LYS A 29 -3.12 16.97 -15.53
CA LYS A 29 -4.54 17.25 -15.38
C LYS A 29 -5.29 16.71 -16.60
N ARG A 30 -6.43 16.03 -16.36
CA ARG A 30 -7.31 15.53 -17.42
C ARG A 30 -8.65 16.26 -17.36
N SER A 31 -9.27 16.51 -18.50
CA SER A 31 -10.60 17.12 -18.60
C SER A 31 -11.69 16.21 -18.03
N ARG A 32 -12.80 16.81 -17.60
CA ARG A 32 -13.99 16.09 -17.13
C ARG A 32 -14.79 15.49 -18.29
N LEU A 33 -14.87 16.19 -19.41
CA LEU A 33 -15.57 15.80 -20.62
C LEU A 33 -14.59 15.21 -21.63
N VAL A 34 -15.06 14.21 -22.38
CA VAL A 34 -14.37 13.53 -23.46
C VAL A 34 -15.35 13.45 -24.63
N PHE A 35 -14.90 13.82 -25.82
CA PHE A 35 -15.71 13.72 -27.02
C PHE A 35 -15.97 12.24 -27.38
N ASP A 36 -17.23 11.86 -27.51
CA ASP A 36 -17.65 10.52 -27.90
C ASP A 36 -18.08 10.54 -29.38
N LYS A 37 -17.33 9.82 -30.23
CA LYS A 37 -17.60 9.75 -31.67
C LYS A 37 -18.94 9.07 -31.99
N SER A 38 -19.45 8.22 -31.11
CA SER A 38 -20.71 7.48 -31.35
C SER A 38 -21.94 8.38 -31.21
N VAL A 39 -21.93 9.29 -30.24
CA VAL A 39 -23.01 10.27 -30.00
C VAL A 39 -22.71 11.61 -30.67
N ASN A 40 -21.47 11.81 -31.13
CA ASN A 40 -20.96 13.05 -31.71
C ASN A 40 -21.07 14.26 -30.75
N ASP A 41 -20.90 14.01 -29.44
CA ASP A 41 -21.07 15.01 -28.37
C ASP A 41 -20.03 14.85 -27.24
N TRP A 42 -19.91 15.87 -26.38
CA TRP A 42 -19.04 15.89 -25.21
C TRP A 42 -19.68 15.18 -24.02
N VAL A 43 -19.14 14.01 -23.71
CA VAL A 43 -19.68 13.13 -22.68
C VAL A 43 -18.79 13.14 -21.42
N PRO A 44 -19.34 13.03 -20.20
CA PRO A 44 -18.53 12.86 -19.00
C PRO A 44 -17.61 11.63 -19.09
N ARG A 45 -16.37 11.78 -18.63
CA ARG A 45 -15.40 10.67 -18.58
C ARG A 45 -15.78 9.58 -17.57
N TRP A 46 -16.53 9.94 -16.54
CA TRP A 46 -17.03 9.07 -15.47
C TRP A 46 -18.38 9.60 -14.95
N GLY A 47 -19.17 8.74 -14.30
CA GLY A 47 -20.47 9.11 -13.72
C GLY A 47 -21.69 8.67 -14.55
N TYR A 48 -22.81 9.35 -14.35
CA TYR A 48 -24.05 9.15 -15.12
C TYR A 48 -23.84 9.61 -16.58
N LYS A 49 -24.44 8.88 -17.53
CA LYS A 49 -24.25 9.08 -18.99
C LYS A 49 -22.78 9.15 -19.44
N SER A 50 -21.83 8.62 -18.68
CA SER A 50 -20.42 8.70 -19.04
C SER A 50 -20.05 7.76 -20.18
N ILE A 51 -18.93 8.02 -20.87
CA ILE A 51 -18.43 7.18 -21.97
C ILE A 51 -18.37 5.70 -21.58
N LYS A 52 -17.95 5.38 -20.35
CA LYS A 52 -17.84 3.99 -19.85
C LYS A 52 -19.19 3.28 -19.62
N LYS A 53 -20.28 4.03 -19.51
CA LYS A 53 -21.65 3.53 -19.36
C LYS A 53 -22.46 3.70 -20.65
N GLY A 54 -21.83 4.20 -21.71
CA GLY A 54 -22.48 4.35 -23.00
C GLY A 54 -22.75 3.00 -23.66
N PRO A 55 -23.62 2.98 -24.69
CA PRO A 55 -24.04 1.76 -25.37
C PRO A 55 -22.86 0.98 -25.98
N LEU A 56 -21.78 1.67 -26.40
CA LEU A 56 -20.57 1.02 -26.93
C LEU A 56 -19.84 0.15 -25.89
N HIS A 57 -19.87 0.56 -24.62
CA HIS A 57 -19.11 -0.09 -23.55
C HIS A 57 -19.96 -1.02 -22.66
N ALA A 58 -21.27 -0.82 -22.67
CA ALA A 58 -22.25 -1.65 -21.99
C ALA A 58 -23.45 -1.88 -22.92
N PRO A 59 -23.26 -2.63 -24.01
CA PRO A 59 -24.34 -2.90 -24.95
C PRO A 59 -25.42 -3.75 -24.29
N PRO A 60 -26.71 -3.51 -24.59
CA PRO A 60 -27.81 -4.33 -24.07
C PRO A 60 -27.83 -5.75 -24.65
N ILE A 61 -27.17 -5.95 -25.80
CA ILE A 61 -27.06 -7.22 -26.50
C ILE A 61 -25.56 -7.48 -26.73
N VAL A 62 -25.09 -8.67 -26.38
CA VAL A 62 -23.70 -9.08 -26.58
C VAL A 62 -23.66 -10.20 -27.63
N GLU A 63 -22.93 -9.98 -28.71
CA GLU A 63 -22.73 -10.99 -29.74
C GLU A 63 -21.86 -12.13 -29.21
N VAL A 64 -22.45 -13.33 -29.11
CA VAL A 64 -21.73 -14.56 -28.77
C VAL A 64 -21.47 -15.32 -30.05
N THR A 65 -20.30 -15.09 -30.65
CA THR A 65 -19.80 -15.95 -31.73
C THR A 65 -19.21 -17.22 -31.10
N GLY A 66 -19.58 -18.39 -31.62
CA GLY A 66 -19.35 -19.72 -31.01
C GLY A 66 -17.91 -20.11 -30.69
N SER A 67 -16.92 -19.27 -31.01
CA SER A 67 -15.50 -19.48 -30.70
C SER A 67 -14.99 -18.71 -29.46
N LYS A 68 -15.70 -17.67 -28.98
CA LYS A 68 -15.17 -16.75 -27.93
C LYS A 68 -15.70 -17.02 -26.53
N VAL A 69 -16.89 -17.58 -26.38
CA VAL A 69 -17.54 -17.82 -25.09
C VAL A 69 -18.07 -19.24 -25.07
N PRO A 70 -17.81 -20.02 -24.01
CA PRO A 70 -18.44 -21.34 -23.86
C PRO A 70 -19.97 -21.16 -23.84
N PRO A 71 -20.74 -22.08 -24.46
CA PRO A 71 -22.19 -21.96 -24.55
C PRO A 71 -22.89 -21.95 -23.18
N ASP A 72 -22.22 -22.43 -22.13
CA ASP A 72 -22.75 -22.57 -20.78
C ASP A 72 -22.55 -21.32 -19.89
N VAL A 73 -21.80 -20.30 -20.34
CA VAL A 73 -21.47 -19.13 -19.51
C VAL A 73 -22.18 -17.89 -20.00
N ASP A 74 -22.96 -17.26 -19.12
CA ASP A 74 -23.57 -15.95 -19.39
C ASP A 74 -22.48 -14.86 -19.54
N PRO A 75 -22.39 -14.19 -20.71
CA PRO A 75 -21.41 -13.13 -20.96
C PRO A 75 -21.57 -11.93 -20.00
N PHE A 76 -22.80 -11.60 -19.56
CA PHE A 76 -23.03 -10.51 -18.63
C PHE A 76 -22.54 -10.85 -17.23
N GLU A 77 -22.79 -12.09 -16.78
CA GLU A 77 -22.27 -12.59 -15.51
C GLU A 77 -20.74 -12.61 -15.52
N ALA A 78 -20.12 -13.12 -16.58
CA ALA A 78 -18.66 -13.10 -16.74
C ALA A 78 -18.08 -11.68 -16.67
N ALA A 79 -18.72 -10.70 -17.32
CA ALA A 79 -18.31 -9.30 -17.25
C ALA A 79 -18.45 -8.72 -15.83
N SER A 80 -19.53 -9.09 -15.11
CA SER A 80 -19.77 -8.70 -13.73
C SER A 80 -18.72 -9.27 -12.78
N ARG A 81 -18.41 -10.57 -12.89
CA ARG A 81 -17.35 -11.27 -12.14
C ARG A 81 -15.98 -10.63 -12.40
N LYS A 82 -15.60 -10.37 -13.65
CA LYS A 82 -14.36 -9.66 -13.99
C LYS A 82 -14.28 -8.26 -13.37
N LYS A 83 -15.41 -7.55 -13.30
CA LYS A 83 -15.49 -6.22 -12.68
C LYS A 83 -15.34 -6.31 -11.16
N SER A 84 -15.94 -7.30 -10.50
CA SER A 84 -15.81 -7.51 -9.05
C SER A 84 -14.37 -7.89 -8.69
N GLU A 85 -13.74 -8.82 -9.43
CA GLU A 85 -12.33 -9.19 -9.27
C GLU A 85 -11.38 -8.00 -9.38
N ARG A 86 -11.62 -7.10 -10.35
CA ARG A 86 -10.81 -5.88 -10.49
C ARG A 86 -10.96 -4.98 -9.26
N LYS A 87 -12.17 -4.86 -8.71
CA LYS A 87 -12.44 -4.07 -7.50
C LYS A 87 -11.79 -4.70 -6.27
N THR A 88 -11.91 -6.03 -6.09
CA THR A 88 -11.28 -6.74 -4.95
C THR A 88 -9.76 -6.62 -5.02
N ARG A 89 -9.17 -6.80 -6.21
CA ARG A 89 -7.73 -6.59 -6.43
C ARG A 89 -7.28 -5.16 -6.10
N GLN A 90 -8.07 -4.14 -6.47
CA GLN A 90 -7.80 -2.76 -6.07
C GLN A 90 -7.86 -2.60 -4.55
N LYS A 91 -8.85 -3.21 -3.89
CA LYS A 91 -9.01 -3.12 -2.42
C LYS A 91 -7.86 -3.78 -1.67
N ILE A 92 -7.43 -4.96 -2.11
CA ILE A 92 -6.27 -5.66 -1.55
C ILE A 92 -5.01 -4.80 -1.66
N ARG A 93 -4.78 -4.15 -2.82
CA ARG A 93 -3.66 -3.22 -3.01
C ARG A 93 -3.75 -2.00 -2.09
N GLU A 94 -4.95 -1.46 -1.88
CA GLU A 94 -5.19 -0.36 -0.94
C GLU A 94 -4.84 -0.76 0.50
N LEU A 95 -5.32 -1.92 0.95
CA LEU A 95 -5.04 -2.45 2.29
C LEU A 95 -3.54 -2.67 2.52
N ARG A 96 -2.85 -3.25 1.53
CA ARG A 96 -1.40 -3.47 1.59
C ARG A 96 -0.63 -2.14 1.70
N ASN A 97 -0.96 -1.15 0.87
CA ASN A 97 -0.30 0.15 0.92
C ASN A 97 -0.54 0.89 2.25
N LYS A 98 -1.74 0.74 2.84
CA LYS A 98 -2.04 1.29 4.17
C LYS A 98 -1.21 0.60 5.26
N ALA A 99 -1.18 -0.73 5.27
CA ALA A 99 -0.38 -1.49 6.23
C ALA A 99 1.12 -1.18 6.13
N GLU A 100 1.67 -1.14 4.91
CA GLU A 100 3.07 -0.73 4.68
C GLU A 100 3.30 0.71 5.17
N GLY A 101 2.40 1.65 4.85
CA GLY A 101 2.48 3.02 5.32
C GLY A 101 2.43 3.16 6.85
N ASP A 102 1.55 2.43 7.52
CA ASP A 102 1.43 2.43 8.97
C ASP A 102 2.66 1.82 9.65
N SER A 103 3.22 0.75 9.08
CA SER A 103 4.45 0.12 9.58
C SER A 103 5.65 1.09 9.53
N LEU A 104 5.80 1.84 8.43
CA LEU A 104 6.82 2.88 8.29
C LEU A 104 6.61 3.99 9.32
N ASN A 105 5.38 4.44 9.50
CA ASN A 105 5.05 5.46 10.50
C ASN A 105 5.41 4.99 11.92
N ARG A 106 5.13 3.73 12.26
CA ARG A 106 5.51 3.14 13.56
C ARG A 106 7.02 3.10 13.73
N ALA A 107 7.75 2.64 12.71
CA ALA A 107 9.22 2.63 12.74
C ALA A 107 9.80 4.04 12.94
N HIS A 108 9.29 5.04 12.21
CA HIS A 108 9.68 6.43 12.41
C HIS A 108 9.39 6.92 13.83
N THR A 109 8.21 6.62 14.40
CA THR A 109 7.90 7.02 15.78
C THR A 109 8.79 6.33 16.81
N ALA A 110 9.15 5.06 16.60
CA ALA A 110 10.07 4.34 17.48
C ALA A 110 11.47 4.95 17.43
N LEU A 111 11.93 5.30 16.22
CA LEU A 111 13.23 5.95 16.01
C LEU A 111 13.30 7.34 16.64
N GLU A 112 12.25 8.17 16.48
CA GLU A 112 12.20 9.49 17.14
C GLU A 112 12.16 9.38 18.66
N ARG A 113 11.44 8.40 19.22
CA ARG A 113 11.49 8.11 20.66
C ARG A 113 12.90 7.69 21.10
N ALA A 114 13.58 6.85 20.32
CA ALA A 114 14.94 6.42 20.60
C ALA A 114 15.93 7.62 20.60
N LYS A 115 15.82 8.52 19.62
CA LYS A 115 16.64 9.74 19.53
C LYS A 115 16.45 10.70 20.71
N THR A 116 15.20 10.95 21.11
CA THR A 116 14.90 11.86 22.23
C THR A 116 15.14 11.21 23.59
N SER A 117 15.09 9.88 23.65
CA SER A 117 15.46 9.16 24.86
C SER A 117 16.97 9.27 25.09
N THR A 118 17.35 10.24 25.92
CA THR A 118 18.65 10.36 26.61
C THR A 118 18.86 9.24 27.64
N ARG A 119 18.20 8.10 27.47
CA ARG A 119 18.17 6.98 28.41
C ARG A 119 19.42 6.09 28.25
N SER A 120 20.57 6.73 28.13
CA SER A 120 21.63 6.61 29.13
C SER A 120 22.66 7.70 28.83
N CYS A 121 22.49 8.88 29.40
CA CYS A 121 23.63 9.70 29.77
C CYS A 121 24.48 8.95 30.83
N GLY A 122 25.07 7.81 30.46
CA GLY A 122 25.98 7.01 31.30
C GLY A 122 25.37 6.11 32.37
N LYS A 123 24.04 6.03 32.53
CA LYS A 123 23.39 5.09 33.48
C LYS A 123 22.77 3.90 32.76
N PHE A 124 23.60 2.89 32.54
CA PHE A 124 23.14 1.54 32.19
C PHE A 124 22.60 0.85 33.44
N ASP A 125 21.50 0.10 33.31
CA ASP A 125 21.03 -0.76 34.38
C ASP A 125 22.17 -1.69 34.83
N LYS A 126 22.34 -1.87 36.16
CA LYS A 126 23.35 -2.78 36.71
C LYS A 126 23.11 -4.17 36.11
N LYS A 127 24.10 -4.72 35.39
CA LYS A 127 24.08 -6.12 34.95
C LYS A 127 23.73 -6.98 36.17
N LYS A 128 22.62 -7.72 36.11
CA LYS A 128 22.31 -8.71 37.13
C LYS A 128 23.47 -9.70 37.17
N LYS A 129 24.14 -9.82 38.32
CA LYS A 129 25.16 -10.85 38.56
C LYS A 129 24.55 -12.21 38.21
N GLY A 130 25.21 -12.96 37.33
CA GLY A 130 24.85 -14.36 37.06
C GLY A 130 24.46 -14.73 35.62
N VAL A 131 24.32 -13.78 34.67
CA VAL A 131 23.91 -14.17 33.30
C VAL A 131 25.08 -14.51 32.37
N ASN A 132 26.34 -14.19 32.69
CA ASN A 132 27.49 -14.57 31.84
C ASN A 132 28.87 -14.53 32.56
N ASP A 133 28.93 -14.87 33.84
CA ASP A 133 30.24 -15.01 34.52
C ASP A 133 30.82 -16.40 34.24
N LYS A 134 31.84 -16.47 33.37
CA LYS A 134 32.62 -17.70 33.17
C LYS A 134 33.28 -18.07 34.50
N LYS A 135 32.83 -19.14 35.15
CA LYS A 135 33.44 -19.68 36.38
C LYS A 135 34.90 -20.04 36.10
N THR A 136 35.82 -19.24 36.60
CA THR A 136 37.26 -19.53 36.56
C THR A 136 37.61 -20.40 37.76
N ILE A 137 37.93 -21.68 37.52
CA ILE A 137 38.43 -22.58 38.57
C ILE A 137 39.91 -22.25 38.79
N LYS A 138 40.25 -21.68 39.95
CA LYS A 138 41.65 -21.49 40.35
C LYS A 138 42.23 -22.85 40.76
N ARG A 139 43.12 -23.42 39.95
CA ARG A 139 43.89 -24.62 40.33
C ARG A 139 45.01 -24.19 41.28
N LYS A 140 45.07 -24.78 42.49
CA LYS A 140 46.23 -24.65 43.38
C LYS A 140 47.41 -25.40 42.77
N ALA A 141 48.56 -24.75 42.66
CA ALA A 141 49.79 -25.41 42.25
C ALA A 141 50.21 -26.41 43.34
N VAL A 142 50.42 -27.67 42.94
CA VAL A 142 51.02 -28.70 43.80
C VAL A 142 52.54 -28.51 43.71
N SER A 143 53.21 -28.23 44.82
CA SER A 143 54.68 -28.26 44.89
C SER A 143 55.14 -29.70 44.71
N ARG A 144 56.00 -29.94 43.71
CA ARG A 144 56.70 -31.22 43.54
C ARG A 144 57.79 -31.38 44.60
N PRO A 145 58.09 -32.64 45.02
CA PRO A 145 59.02 -32.93 46.11
C PRO A 145 60.45 -32.48 45.83
#